data_AF-A0AB38EX58-F1
#
_entry.id   AF-A0AB38EX58-F1
#
_cell.length_a   1.000
_cell.length_b   1.000
_cell.length_c   1.000
_cell.angle_alpha   90.00
_cell.angle_beta   90.00
_cell.angle_gamma   90.00
#
_symmetry.space_group_name_H-M   'P 1'
#
loop_
_entity.id
_entity.type
_entity.pdbx_description
1 polymer ?
#
loop_
_entity_poly.entity_id
_entity_poly.type
_entity_poly.pdbx_seq_one_letter_code
_entity_poly.pdbx_strand_id
1 'polypeptide(L)'
;MEHPRLTNKALGVSGASRNGTRRAITPEHYQQVMEKARTQDAGLAAVLEIARLMGLRSQEAVQSSQSLKTWLKTIERGENRLKVVFGTKGGRPRHTTVLDTGAVRKALEKALLAAEQCNSRLIDKPDLKTAMNHWHRQAVKVGLTGEFSPHSLRYAWAQDAIRHYLEQGFSEKESLALTATDLGHGDGRGRWVKQVYGYRWKEE
;
A
#
# COMPACT_ATOMS: atom_id res chain seq x y z
N MET A 1 -12.93 0.60 -35.94
CA MET A 1 -14.16 0.01 -36.49
C MET A 1 -14.39 -1.30 -35.74
N GLU A 2 -15.43 -1.39 -34.91
CA GLU A 2 -15.71 -2.61 -34.14
C GLU A 2 -16.41 -3.65 -35.01
N HIS A 3 -15.94 -4.89 -34.97
CA HIS A 3 -16.52 -5.97 -35.76
C HIS A 3 -17.82 -6.48 -35.08
N PRO A 4 -18.97 -6.53 -35.77
CA PRO A 4 -20.29 -6.77 -35.13
C PRO A 4 -20.40 -8.10 -34.39
N ARG A 5 -19.59 -9.11 -34.74
CA ARG A 5 -19.52 -10.42 -34.05
C ARG A 5 -18.47 -10.51 -32.93
N LEU A 6 -17.59 -9.53 -32.78
CA LEU A 6 -16.49 -9.53 -31.79
C LEU A 6 -16.67 -8.43 -30.73
N THR A 7 -17.92 -8.09 -30.42
CA THR A 7 -18.25 -7.20 -29.30
C THR A 7 -18.51 -8.04 -28.05
N ASN A 8 -18.29 -7.47 -26.85
CA ASN A 8 -18.59 -8.16 -25.58
C ASN A 8 -20.06 -8.62 -25.51
N LYS A 9 -20.98 -7.86 -26.12
CA LYS A 9 -22.40 -8.19 -26.25
C LYS A 9 -22.62 -9.41 -27.16
N ALA A 10 -21.99 -9.43 -28.33
CA ALA A 10 -22.08 -10.56 -29.27
C ALA A 10 -21.44 -11.84 -28.74
N LEU A 11 -20.45 -11.71 -27.84
CA LEU A 11 -19.76 -12.83 -27.19
C LEU A 11 -20.43 -13.27 -25.87
N GLY A 12 -21.55 -12.66 -25.45
CA GLY A 12 -22.28 -13.03 -24.23
C GLY A 12 -21.54 -12.72 -22.92
N VAL A 13 -20.48 -11.90 -22.96
CA VAL A 13 -19.63 -11.55 -21.80
C VAL A 13 -19.78 -10.08 -21.38
N SER A 14 -20.87 -9.43 -21.81
CA SER A 14 -21.24 -8.09 -21.38
C SER A 14 -21.54 -8.04 -19.88
N GLY A 15 -21.08 -6.99 -19.19
CA GLY A 15 -21.35 -6.75 -17.76
C GLY A 15 -20.18 -7.11 -16.81
N ALA A 16 -19.15 -7.80 -17.28
CA ALA A 16 -17.95 -8.04 -16.49
C ALA A 16 -17.14 -6.75 -16.30
N SER A 17 -17.00 -6.30 -15.06
CA SER A 17 -16.13 -5.17 -14.70
C SER A 17 -14.86 -5.66 -14.04
N ARG A 18 -13.72 -5.10 -14.45
CA ARG A 18 -12.44 -5.28 -13.74
C ARG A 18 -12.27 -4.29 -12.59
N ASN A 19 -13.23 -3.41 -12.38
CA ASN A 19 -13.18 -2.44 -11.29
C ASN A 19 -13.48 -3.17 -9.98
N GLY A 20 -12.55 -3.08 -9.03
CA GLY A 20 -12.78 -3.59 -7.68
C GLY A 20 -13.78 -2.72 -6.92
N THR A 21 -14.33 -3.25 -5.83
CA THR A 21 -15.20 -2.51 -4.90
C THR A 21 -14.45 -1.73 -3.83
N ARG A 22 -13.11 -1.81 -3.81
CA ARG A 22 -12.25 -1.16 -2.82
C ARG A 22 -11.92 0.26 -3.22
N ARG A 23 -11.74 1.12 -2.22
CA ARG A 23 -11.42 2.54 -2.40
C ARG A 23 -10.16 2.93 -1.67
N ALA A 24 -9.54 4.04 -2.05
CA ALA A 24 -8.56 4.71 -1.21
C ALA A 24 -9.21 5.09 0.12
N ILE A 25 -8.54 4.78 1.24
CA ILE A 25 -9.02 5.21 2.55
C ILE A 25 -9.02 6.74 2.61
N THR A 26 -10.07 7.34 3.19
CA THR A 26 -10.11 8.79 3.41
C THR A 26 -9.24 9.17 4.62
N PRO A 27 -8.78 10.43 4.73
CA PRO A 27 -8.04 10.89 5.90
C PRO A 27 -8.80 10.68 7.22
N GLU A 28 -10.11 10.92 7.24
CA GLU A 28 -10.98 10.82 8.42
C GLU A 28 -11.10 9.35 8.86
N HIS A 29 -11.38 8.44 7.92
CA HIS A 29 -11.46 7.01 8.24
C HIS A 29 -10.11 6.46 8.65
N TYR A 30 -9.02 6.93 8.04
CA TYR A 30 -7.67 6.56 8.43
C TYR A 30 -7.35 7.01 9.86
N GLN A 31 -7.74 8.23 10.25
CA GLN A 31 -7.54 8.73 11.61
C GLN A 31 -8.29 7.88 12.64
N GLN A 32 -9.55 7.55 12.38
CA GLN A 32 -10.35 6.67 13.24
C GLN A 32 -9.74 5.27 13.39
N VAL A 33 -9.25 4.70 12.28
CA VAL A 33 -8.53 3.41 12.29
C VAL A 33 -7.27 3.50 13.14
N MET A 34 -6.48 4.57 13.00
CA MET A 34 -5.23 4.75 13.74
C MET A 34 -5.45 4.98 15.24
N GLU A 35 -6.51 5.70 15.63
CA GLU A 35 -6.88 5.88 17.04
C GLU A 35 -7.23 4.54 17.71
N LYS A 36 -8.06 3.72 17.05
CA LYS A 36 -8.38 2.36 17.52
C LYS A 36 -7.15 1.45 17.53
N ALA A 37 -6.28 1.54 16.53
CA ALA A 37 -5.09 0.70 16.48
C ALA A 37 -4.11 1.03 17.61
N ARG A 38 -3.85 2.32 17.87
CA ARG A 38 -2.93 2.77 18.94
C ARG A 38 -3.38 2.37 20.34
N THR A 39 -4.69 2.34 20.58
CA THR A 39 -5.25 1.90 21.86
C THR A 39 -5.21 0.38 22.04
N GLN A 40 -5.19 -0.38 20.94
CA GLN A 40 -5.20 -1.84 20.97
C GLN A 40 -3.79 -2.45 21.02
N ASP A 41 -2.91 -2.04 20.11
CA ASP A 41 -1.60 -2.67 19.92
C ASP A 41 -0.66 -1.72 19.15
N ALA A 42 0.47 -1.36 19.76
CA ALA A 42 1.44 -0.44 19.16
C ALA A 42 2.09 -1.02 17.90
N GLY A 43 2.31 -2.34 17.84
CA GLY A 43 2.84 -3.03 16.67
C GLY A 43 1.86 -3.00 15.51
N LEU A 44 0.57 -3.24 15.75
CA LEU A 44 -0.49 -3.10 14.75
C LEU A 44 -0.56 -1.68 14.19
N ALA A 45 -0.56 -0.67 15.07
CA ALA A 45 -0.56 0.73 14.66
C ALA A 45 0.65 1.05 13.77
N ALA A 46 1.84 0.57 14.14
CA ALA A 46 3.05 0.74 13.34
C ALA A 46 2.94 0.07 11.96
N VAL A 47 2.41 -1.17 11.87
CA VAL A 47 2.20 -1.87 10.58
C VAL A 47 1.23 -1.10 9.68
N LEU A 48 0.16 -0.52 10.25
CA LEU A 48 -0.80 0.29 9.50
C LEU A 48 -0.18 1.59 8.99
N GLU A 49 0.59 2.29 9.84
CA GLU A 49 1.26 3.56 9.51
C GLU A 49 2.24 3.38 8.35
N ILE A 50 3.17 2.41 8.44
CA ILE A 50 4.14 2.14 7.37
C ILE A 50 3.46 1.63 6.09
N ALA A 51 2.39 0.83 6.19
CA ALA A 51 1.66 0.36 5.03
C ALA A 51 1.03 1.50 4.25
N ARG A 52 0.47 2.49 4.95
CA ARG A 52 -0.13 3.70 4.37
C ARG A 52 0.92 4.64 3.76
N LEU A 53 2.06 4.81 4.41
CA LEU A 53 3.09 5.76 3.98
C LEU A 53 3.99 5.22 2.85
N MET A 54 4.13 3.90 2.73
CA MET A 54 5.01 3.26 1.74
C MET A 54 4.25 2.40 0.70
N GLY A 55 2.92 2.45 0.73
CA GLY A 55 2.08 1.68 -0.18
C GLY A 55 2.33 0.18 -0.11
N LEU A 56 2.55 -0.39 1.07
CA LEU A 56 2.89 -1.81 1.21
C LEU A 56 1.67 -2.71 0.99
N ARG A 57 1.91 -3.93 0.48
CA ARG A 57 0.94 -5.03 0.57
C ARG A 57 0.87 -5.49 2.03
N SER A 58 -0.25 -6.10 2.43
CA SER A 58 -0.42 -6.68 3.77
C SER A 58 0.79 -7.53 4.20
N GLN A 59 1.25 -8.44 3.36
CA GLN A 59 2.37 -9.32 3.69
C GLN A 59 3.73 -8.59 3.73
N GLU A 60 3.92 -7.56 2.92
CA GLU A 60 5.11 -6.69 2.98
C GLU A 60 5.11 -5.89 4.30
N ALA A 61 3.95 -5.39 4.72
CA ALA A 61 3.78 -4.64 5.97
C ALA A 61 3.98 -5.53 7.20
N VAL A 62 3.40 -6.73 7.23
CA VAL A 62 3.56 -7.70 8.34
C VAL A 62 5.02 -8.13 8.51
N GLN A 63 5.78 -8.22 7.42
CA GLN A 63 7.19 -8.62 7.44
C GLN A 63 8.19 -7.44 7.49
N SER A 64 7.70 -6.21 7.57
CA SER A 64 8.50 -4.99 7.52
C SER A 64 9.56 -4.88 8.62
N SER A 65 9.34 -5.50 9.79
CA SER A 65 10.29 -5.49 10.91
C SER A 65 11.68 -5.97 10.49
N GLN A 66 11.77 -6.85 9.51
CA GLN A 66 13.01 -7.38 8.94
C GLN A 66 13.83 -6.34 8.15
N SER A 67 13.26 -5.19 7.80
CA SER A 67 13.91 -4.17 6.97
C SER A 67 13.97 -2.78 7.60
N LEU A 68 13.36 -2.56 8.79
CA LEU A 68 13.28 -1.24 9.42
C LEU A 68 14.65 -0.55 9.56
N LYS A 69 15.65 -1.25 10.11
CA LYS A 69 17.01 -0.71 10.30
C LYS A 69 17.67 -0.34 8.97
N THR A 70 17.46 -1.15 7.93
CA THR A 70 18.01 -0.88 6.59
C THR A 70 17.32 0.32 5.95
N TRP A 71 16.00 0.42 6.07
CA TRP A 71 15.24 1.55 5.53
C TRP A 71 15.60 2.86 6.23
N LEU A 72 15.79 2.86 7.55
CA LEU A 72 16.28 4.02 8.29
C LEU A 72 17.66 4.47 7.80
N LYS A 73 18.61 3.54 7.68
CA LYS A 73 19.95 3.84 7.12
C LYS A 73 19.90 4.38 5.69
N THR A 74 18.94 3.94 4.87
CA THR A 74 18.74 4.49 3.53
C THR A 74 18.25 5.93 3.58
N ILE A 75 17.27 6.23 4.43
CA ILE A 75 16.78 7.62 4.63
C ILE A 75 17.89 8.53 5.18
N GLU A 76 18.69 8.05 6.14
CA GLU A 76 19.80 8.81 6.74
C GLU A 76 20.88 9.17 5.71
N ARG A 77 21.03 8.37 4.66
CA ARG A 77 21.93 8.67 3.52
C ARG A 77 21.34 9.66 2.51
N GLY A 78 20.14 10.19 2.78
CA GLY A 78 19.43 11.11 1.90
C GLY A 78 18.73 10.43 0.72
N GLU A 79 18.67 9.10 0.70
CA GLU A 79 17.96 8.37 -0.35
C GLU A 79 16.44 8.37 -0.06
N ASN A 80 15.64 8.61 -1.10
CA ASN A 80 14.17 8.61 -1.03
C ASN A 80 13.54 7.36 -1.65
N ARG A 81 14.32 6.30 -1.95
CA ARG A 81 13.81 5.05 -2.52
C ARG A 81 14.18 3.88 -1.62
N LEU A 82 13.16 3.21 -1.09
CA LEU A 82 13.34 2.08 -0.17
C LEU A 82 13.13 0.76 -0.89
N LYS A 83 14.04 -0.19 -0.69
CA LYS A 83 13.96 -1.54 -1.25
C LYS A 83 13.10 -2.44 -0.37
N VAL A 84 11.99 -2.93 -0.89
CA VAL A 84 11.11 -3.92 -0.24
C VAL A 84 11.49 -5.31 -0.74
N VAL A 85 12.00 -6.15 0.16
CA VAL A 85 12.49 -7.50 -0.17
C VAL A 85 11.50 -8.58 0.30
N PHE A 86 11.02 -8.47 1.54
CA PHE A 86 10.16 -9.49 2.17
C PHE A 86 8.67 -9.26 1.89
N GLY A 87 7.93 -10.36 1.74
CA GLY A 87 6.47 -10.34 1.52
C GLY A 87 6.01 -9.89 0.14
N THR A 88 6.96 -9.68 -0.77
CA THR A 88 6.71 -9.31 -2.16
C THR A 88 6.08 -10.47 -2.94
N LYS A 89 5.28 -10.13 -3.96
CA LYS A 89 4.61 -11.13 -4.79
C LYS A 89 5.64 -11.93 -5.59
N GLY A 90 5.63 -13.26 -5.42
CA GLY A 90 6.58 -14.16 -6.09
C GLY A 90 8.03 -13.96 -5.67
N GLY A 91 8.28 -13.35 -4.50
CA GLY A 91 9.62 -13.11 -3.97
C GLY A 91 10.45 -12.09 -4.75
N ARG A 92 9.84 -11.32 -5.65
CA ARG A 92 10.54 -10.33 -6.48
C ARG A 92 10.67 -9.01 -5.74
N PRO A 93 11.88 -8.55 -5.40
CA PRO A 93 12.07 -7.27 -4.73
C PRO A 93 11.54 -6.11 -5.58
N ARG A 94 11.05 -5.06 -4.92
CA ARG A 94 10.66 -3.80 -5.56
C ARG A 94 11.24 -2.61 -4.81
N HIS A 95 11.32 -1.47 -5.47
CA HIS A 95 11.56 -0.21 -4.80
C HIS A 95 10.23 0.52 -4.57
N THR A 96 10.20 1.38 -3.57
CA THR A 96 9.08 2.27 -3.31
C THR A 96 9.63 3.66 -3.03
N THR A 97 9.09 4.67 -3.69
CA THR A 97 9.46 6.07 -3.43
C THR A 97 8.85 6.53 -2.11
N VAL A 98 9.63 7.28 -1.33
CA VAL A 98 9.25 7.93 -0.09
C VAL A 98 8.71 9.30 -0.42
N LEU A 99 7.40 9.48 -0.26
CA LEU A 99 6.71 10.73 -0.62
C LEU A 99 6.93 11.84 0.42
N ASP A 100 7.03 11.46 1.70
CA ASP A 100 7.36 12.33 2.83
C ASP A 100 8.43 11.65 3.68
N THR A 101 9.68 12.10 3.55
CA THR A 101 10.83 11.55 4.26
C THR A 101 10.70 11.72 5.77
N GLY A 102 10.14 12.83 6.23
CA GLY A 102 9.97 13.11 7.66
C GLY A 102 8.94 12.19 8.29
N ALA A 103 7.78 12.03 7.65
CA ALA A 103 6.73 11.13 8.12
C ALA A 103 7.17 9.67 8.09
N VAL A 104 7.81 9.22 6.99
CA VAL A 104 8.29 7.84 6.89
C VAL A 104 9.37 7.56 7.94
N ARG A 105 10.35 8.45 8.12
CA ARG A 105 11.38 8.29 9.16
C ARG A 105 10.77 8.10 10.54
N LYS A 106 9.86 8.99 10.93
CA LYS A 106 9.16 8.91 12.23
C LYS A 106 8.38 7.61 12.39
N ALA A 107 7.69 7.16 11.33
CA ALA A 107 6.95 5.90 11.37
C ALA A 107 7.88 4.68 11.51
N LEU A 108 9.02 4.69 10.83
CA LEU A 108 10.03 3.63 10.94
C LEU A 108 10.68 3.59 12.33
N GLU A 109 10.99 4.74 12.92
CA GLU A 109 11.53 4.84 14.29
C GLU A 109 10.52 4.29 15.31
N LYS A 110 9.25 4.68 15.24
CA LYS A 110 8.17 4.12 16.08
C LYS A 110 8.04 2.61 15.89
N ALA A 111 8.06 2.13 14.65
CA ALA A 111 7.97 0.72 14.34
C ALA A 111 9.16 -0.06 14.93
N LEU A 112 10.36 0.52 14.91
CA LEU A 112 11.54 -0.12 15.48
C LEU A 112 11.40 -0.29 16.99
N LEU A 113 10.97 0.77 17.69
CA LEU A 113 10.72 0.72 19.13
C LEU A 113 9.64 -0.32 19.49
N ALA A 114 8.53 -0.35 18.75
CA ALA A 114 7.47 -1.35 18.96
C ALA A 114 7.97 -2.78 18.73
N ALA A 115 8.80 -3.00 17.71
CA ALA A 115 9.36 -4.32 17.41
C ALA A 115 10.36 -4.78 18.49
N GLU A 116 11.17 -3.90 19.05
CA GLU A 116 12.12 -4.23 20.12
C GLU A 116 11.42 -4.72 21.39
N GLN A 117 10.23 -4.22 21.67
CA GLN A 117 9.38 -4.68 22.78
C GLN A 117 8.68 -6.02 22.49
N CYS A 118 8.70 -6.50 21.23
CA CYS A 118 7.91 -7.62 20.74
C CYS A 118 8.76 -8.61 19.92
N ASN A 119 9.87 -9.11 20.50
CA ASN A 119 10.72 -10.14 19.87
C ASN A 119 11.23 -9.76 18.46
N SER A 120 11.52 -8.48 18.22
CA SER A 120 11.89 -7.92 16.91
C SER A 120 10.83 -8.10 15.81
N ARG A 121 9.56 -8.26 16.19
CA ARG A 121 8.40 -8.40 15.30
C ARG A 121 7.35 -7.36 15.64
N LEU A 122 6.68 -6.83 14.62
CA LEU A 122 5.52 -5.95 14.83
C LEU A 122 4.23 -6.75 15.07
N ILE A 123 4.17 -7.98 14.57
CA ILE A 123 3.10 -8.94 14.87
C ILE A 123 3.79 -10.22 15.30
N ASP A 124 3.91 -10.42 16.61
CA ASP A 124 4.58 -11.60 17.15
C ASP A 124 3.63 -12.81 17.16
N LYS A 125 3.80 -13.65 16.15
CA LYS A 125 3.09 -14.91 15.94
C LYS A 125 4.09 -15.96 15.47
N PRO A 126 3.86 -17.27 15.77
CA PRO A 126 4.85 -18.32 15.56
C PRO A 126 5.28 -18.46 14.10
N ASP A 127 4.37 -18.26 13.16
CA ASP A 127 4.60 -18.39 11.72
C ASP A 127 3.87 -17.30 10.91
N LEU A 128 4.26 -17.15 9.65
CA LEU A 128 3.70 -16.13 8.76
C LEU A 128 2.20 -16.29 8.51
N LYS A 129 1.68 -17.52 8.39
CA LYS A 129 0.25 -17.76 8.16
C LYS A 129 -0.55 -17.27 9.36
N THR A 130 -0.09 -17.58 10.57
CA THR A 130 -0.71 -17.12 11.81
C THR A 130 -0.59 -15.59 11.98
N ALA A 131 0.54 -14.99 11.61
CA ALA A 131 0.73 -13.54 11.60
C ALA A 131 -0.24 -12.84 10.63
N MET A 132 -0.39 -13.36 9.42
CA MET A 132 -1.33 -12.84 8.41
C MET A 132 -2.79 -12.96 8.86
N ASN A 133 -3.17 -14.10 9.46
CA ASN A 133 -4.51 -14.28 10.02
C ASN A 133 -4.77 -13.33 11.20
N HIS A 134 -3.75 -13.05 12.02
CA HIS A 134 -3.85 -12.06 13.07
C HIS A 134 -4.03 -10.65 12.50
N TRP A 135 -3.18 -10.26 11.54
CA TRP A 135 -3.28 -8.99 10.83
C TRP A 135 -4.69 -8.74 10.26
N HIS A 136 -5.24 -9.71 9.52
CA HIS A 136 -6.56 -9.54 8.91
C HIS A 136 -7.66 -9.37 9.95
N ARG A 137 -7.65 -10.17 11.03
CA ARG A 137 -8.63 -10.04 12.11
C ARG A 137 -8.53 -8.69 12.81
N GLN A 138 -7.33 -8.25 13.13
CA GLN A 138 -7.13 -6.98 13.82
C GLN A 138 -7.47 -5.79 12.92
N ALA A 139 -7.08 -5.83 11.65
CA ALA A 139 -7.42 -4.78 10.69
C ALA A 139 -8.95 -4.60 10.58
N VAL A 140 -9.72 -5.70 10.54
CA VAL A 140 -11.19 -5.63 10.57
C VAL A 140 -11.69 -5.00 11.87
N LYS A 141 -11.14 -5.39 13.02
CA LYS A 141 -11.53 -4.85 14.35
C LYS A 141 -11.32 -3.34 14.46
N VAL A 142 -10.26 -2.80 13.84
CA VAL A 142 -10.01 -1.35 13.84
C VAL A 142 -10.79 -0.61 12.77
N GLY A 143 -11.60 -1.29 11.97
CA GLY A 143 -12.51 -0.68 10.98
C GLY A 143 -12.04 -0.77 9.52
N LEU A 144 -11.02 -1.57 9.22
CA LEU A 144 -10.59 -1.85 7.84
C LEU A 144 -11.36 -3.03 7.25
N THR A 145 -12.60 -2.77 6.81
CA THR A 145 -13.52 -3.76 6.25
C THR A 145 -14.27 -3.20 5.03
N GLY A 146 -14.90 -4.07 4.25
CA GLY A 146 -15.69 -3.68 3.08
C GLY A 146 -14.88 -2.85 2.07
N GLU A 147 -15.40 -1.68 1.70
CA GLU A 147 -14.77 -0.76 0.74
C GLU A 147 -13.42 -0.20 1.23
N PHE A 148 -13.22 -0.10 2.56
CA PHE A 148 -12.00 0.36 3.22
C PHE A 148 -11.21 -0.81 3.84
N SER A 149 -10.99 -1.86 3.06
CA SER A 149 -10.14 -3.00 3.45
C SER A 149 -8.68 -2.60 3.77
N PRO A 150 -7.83 -3.50 4.32
CA PRO A 150 -6.41 -3.18 4.55
C PRO A 150 -5.65 -2.73 3.29
N HIS A 151 -6.08 -3.21 2.12
CA HIS A 151 -5.48 -2.84 0.84
C HIS A 151 -5.85 -1.41 0.40
N SER A 152 -6.83 -0.78 1.03
CA SER A 152 -7.24 0.61 0.82
C SER A 152 -6.18 1.63 1.29
N LEU A 153 -5.31 1.24 2.23
CA LEU A 153 -4.15 2.06 2.62
C LEU A 153 -3.21 2.24 1.42
N ARG A 154 -2.97 1.16 0.68
CA ARG A 154 -2.14 1.17 -0.52
C ARG A 154 -2.81 1.89 -1.69
N TYR A 155 -4.14 1.92 -1.74
CA TYR A 155 -4.87 2.74 -2.71
C TYR A 155 -4.64 4.22 -2.46
N ALA A 156 -4.73 4.65 -1.20
CA ALA A 156 -4.47 6.04 -0.84
C ALA A 156 -3.02 6.44 -1.15
N TRP A 157 -2.04 5.59 -0.81
CA TRP A 157 -0.66 5.82 -1.20
C TRP A 157 -0.47 5.94 -2.72
N ALA A 158 -1.13 5.09 -3.51
CA ALA A 158 -1.02 5.14 -4.96
C ALA A 158 -1.56 6.47 -5.53
N GLN A 159 -2.64 7.01 -4.97
CA GLN A 159 -3.17 8.32 -5.36
C GLN A 159 -2.21 9.44 -4.99
N ASP A 160 -1.61 9.39 -3.79
CA ASP A 160 -0.58 10.34 -3.37
C ASP A 160 0.64 10.30 -4.30
N ALA A 161 1.10 9.10 -4.67
CA ALA A 161 2.25 8.93 -5.55
C ALA A 161 1.99 9.50 -6.96
N ILE A 162 0.78 9.30 -7.51
CA ILE A 162 0.48 9.89 -8.83
C ILE A 162 0.44 11.42 -8.73
N ARG A 163 -0.15 11.99 -7.68
CA ARG A 163 -0.11 13.45 -7.43
C ARG A 163 1.32 13.97 -7.33
N HIS A 164 2.14 13.31 -6.52
CA HIS A 164 3.55 13.65 -6.32
C HIS A 164 4.34 13.71 -7.63
N TYR A 165 4.15 12.73 -8.53
CA TYR A 165 4.82 12.75 -9.83
C TYR A 165 4.26 13.83 -10.77
N LEU A 166 2.94 14.07 -10.77
CA LEU A 166 2.37 15.16 -11.56
C LEU A 166 2.89 16.52 -11.11
N GLU A 167 3.00 16.75 -9.80
CA GLU A 167 3.56 17.99 -9.21
C GLU A 167 5.04 18.19 -9.55
N GLN A 168 5.77 17.10 -9.84
CA GLN A 168 7.15 17.15 -10.35
C GLN A 168 7.24 17.43 -11.87
N GLY A 169 6.11 17.59 -12.55
CA GLY A 169 6.05 17.89 -13.98
C GLY A 169 6.08 16.67 -14.90
N PHE A 170 5.97 15.45 -14.36
CA PHE A 170 5.82 14.25 -15.20
C PHE A 170 4.46 14.25 -15.91
N SER A 171 4.40 13.69 -17.11
CA SER A 171 3.13 13.47 -17.79
C SER A 171 2.23 12.50 -16.99
N GLU A 172 0.93 12.49 -17.28
CA GLU A 172 0.02 11.49 -16.68
C GLU A 172 0.49 10.06 -16.96
N LYS A 173 0.99 9.80 -18.18
CA LYS A 173 1.48 8.47 -18.58
C LYS A 173 2.70 8.05 -17.75
N GLU A 174 3.66 8.94 -17.56
CA GLU A 174 4.86 8.69 -16.76
C GLU A 174 4.51 8.52 -15.28
N SER A 175 3.69 9.41 -14.72
CA SER A 175 3.25 9.35 -13.33
C SER A 175 2.56 8.02 -13.00
N LEU A 176 1.72 7.52 -13.91
CA LEU A 176 1.09 6.20 -13.77
C LEU A 176 2.09 5.04 -13.90
N ALA A 177 3.09 5.14 -14.79
CA ALA A 177 4.11 4.11 -14.98
C ALA A 177 5.09 4.03 -13.79
N LEU A 178 5.50 5.19 -13.25
CA LEU A 178 6.32 5.30 -12.04
C LEU A 178 5.58 4.73 -10.84
N THR A 179 4.32 5.15 -10.62
CA THR A 179 3.47 4.59 -9.56
C THR A 179 3.29 3.07 -9.72
N ALA A 180 3.06 2.58 -10.95
CA ALA A 180 2.97 1.14 -11.20
C ALA A 180 4.28 0.40 -10.86
N THR A 181 5.42 0.99 -11.18
CA THR A 181 6.76 0.47 -10.86
C THR A 181 6.99 0.42 -9.35
N ASP A 182 6.68 1.49 -8.64
CA ASP A 182 6.81 1.53 -7.18
C ASP A 182 5.91 0.49 -6.51
N LEU A 183 4.69 0.32 -7.00
CA LEU A 183 3.78 -0.74 -6.55
C LEU A 183 4.28 -2.16 -6.92
N GLY A 184 5.32 -2.31 -7.74
CA GLY A 184 5.82 -3.61 -8.20
C GLY A 184 4.88 -4.28 -9.20
N HIS A 185 4.23 -3.48 -10.06
CA HIS A 185 3.41 -3.95 -11.18
C HIS A 185 4.15 -3.87 -12.53
N GLY A 186 5.29 -3.17 -12.57
CA GLY A 186 6.00 -2.83 -13.81
C GLY A 186 5.41 -1.60 -14.49
N ASP A 187 6.20 -0.97 -15.35
CA ASP A 187 5.88 0.27 -16.08
C ASP A 187 4.68 0.11 -17.06
N GLY A 188 4.55 -1.07 -17.68
CA GLY A 188 3.46 -1.40 -18.61
C GLY A 188 2.05 -1.47 -18.00
N ARG A 189 1.90 -1.20 -16.69
CA ARG A 189 0.61 -1.30 -15.96
C ARG A 189 -0.02 0.04 -15.60
N GLY A 190 0.46 1.17 -16.13
CA GLY A 190 -0.10 2.50 -15.83
C GLY A 190 -1.62 2.62 -16.06
N ARG A 191 -2.15 2.08 -17.17
CA ARG A 191 -3.60 2.06 -17.43
C ARG A 191 -4.38 1.29 -16.36
N TRP A 192 -3.83 0.15 -15.91
CA TRP A 192 -4.43 -0.64 -14.85
C TRP A 192 -4.37 0.09 -13.50
N VAL A 193 -3.28 0.81 -13.22
CA VAL A 193 -3.18 1.67 -12.03
C VAL A 193 -4.24 2.76 -12.04
N LYS A 194 -4.44 3.45 -13.18
CA LYS A 194 -5.51 4.45 -13.33
C LYS A 194 -6.90 3.83 -13.10
N GLN A 195 -7.15 2.65 -13.68
CA GLN A 195 -8.43 1.96 -13.53
C GLN A 195 -8.70 1.42 -12.12
N VAL A 196 -7.67 0.99 -11.38
CA VAL A 196 -7.86 0.32 -10.09
C VAL A 196 -7.66 1.27 -8.91
N TYR A 197 -6.62 2.11 -8.96
CA TYR A 197 -6.29 3.04 -7.89
C TYR A 197 -6.78 4.47 -8.18
N GLY A 198 -6.89 4.87 -9.45
CA GLY A 198 -7.26 6.23 -9.85
C GLY A 198 -8.75 6.45 -10.20
N TYR A 199 -9.57 5.40 -10.19
CA TYR A 199 -10.92 5.40 -10.81
C TYR A 199 -11.88 6.48 -10.32
N ARG A 200 -11.70 7.04 -9.12
CA ARG A 200 -12.56 8.10 -8.56
C ARG A 200 -11.82 9.38 -8.19
N TRP A 201 -10.63 9.60 -8.72
CA TRP A 201 -9.94 10.89 -8.57
C TRP A 201 -10.63 12.03 -9.37
N LYS A 202 -11.56 11.73 -10.29
CA LYS A 202 -12.24 12.74 -11.10
C LYS A 202 -13.66 13.12 -10.64
N GLU A 203 -14.09 12.70 -9.46
CA GLU A 203 -15.45 12.99 -8.95
C GLU A 203 -15.46 13.90 -7.70
N GLU A 204 -14.41 14.72 -7.50
CA GLU A 204 -14.40 15.87 -6.57
C GLU A 204 -14.19 17.17 -7.34
#